data_AF-A0A0F9DS31-F1
#
_entry.id   AF-A0A0F9DS31-F1
#
_cell.length_a   1.000
_cell.length_b   1.000
_cell.length_c   1.000
_cell.angle_alpha   90.00
_cell.angle_beta   90.00
_cell.angle_gamma   90.00
#
_symmetry.space_group_name_H-M   'P 1'
#
loop_
_entity.id
_entity.type
_entity.pdbx_description
1 polymer ?
#
loop_
_entity_poly.entity_id
_entity_poly.type
_entity_poly.pdbx_seq_one_letter_code
_entity_poly.pdbx_strand_id
1 'polypeptide(L)'
;PAVNALGEEVAVMVRTRQGAGVPAAAARERAAERGWVLRSGKYHARDGVALTYMTARGQGAWIREETYGGKLAENVTQAVARDVLADALLRADASRAFHRVVLTVHDELVCEADPAEDLDAFRNLVVQQPEWAPDLPISAEAWQGPRYGKV
;
A
#
# COMPACT_ATOMS: atom_id res chain seq x y z
N PRO A 1 -8.95 -3.23 -17.20
CA PRO A 1 -8.62 -1.78 -17.17
C PRO A 1 -9.28 -1.17 -15.93
N ALA A 2 -8.60 -0.29 -15.19
CA ALA A 2 -9.29 0.46 -14.15
C ALA A 2 -10.21 1.48 -14.85
N VAL A 3 -11.43 1.64 -14.33
CA VAL A 3 -12.44 2.55 -14.88
C VAL A 3 -12.75 3.59 -13.82
N ASN A 4 -12.72 4.88 -14.16
CA ASN A 4 -13.04 5.93 -13.18
C ASN A 4 -14.55 6.03 -12.92
N ALA A 5 -14.94 6.89 -11.98
CA ALA A 5 -16.36 7.11 -11.63
C ALA A 5 -17.21 7.67 -12.80
N LEU A 6 -16.59 8.05 -13.91
CA LEU A 6 -17.23 8.56 -15.13
C LEU A 6 -17.33 7.50 -16.24
N GLY A 7 -16.88 6.27 -15.99
CA GLY A 7 -16.90 5.19 -16.98
C GLY A 7 -15.72 5.21 -17.95
N GLU A 8 -14.70 6.04 -17.71
CA GLU A 8 -13.55 6.19 -18.61
C GLU A 8 -12.42 5.20 -18.26
N GLU A 9 -11.80 4.61 -19.29
CA GLU A 9 -10.64 3.74 -19.09
C GLU A 9 -9.42 4.53 -18.63
N VAL A 10 -8.95 4.23 -17.41
CA VAL A 10 -7.71 4.78 -16.85
C VAL A 10 -6.61 3.73 -16.86
N ALA A 11 -5.42 4.09 -17.34
CA ALA A 11 -4.25 3.22 -17.23
C ALA A 11 -3.54 3.47 -15.90
N VAL A 12 -3.38 2.41 -15.12
CA VAL A 12 -2.49 2.39 -13.95
C VAL A 12 -1.23 1.64 -14.36
N MET A 13 -0.09 2.33 -14.39
CA MET A 13 1.20 1.71 -14.69
C MET A 13 1.78 1.13 -13.41
N VAL A 14 1.61 -0.18 -13.21
CA VAL A 14 2.23 -0.92 -12.11
C VAL A 14 3.55 -1.50 -12.61
N ARG A 15 4.66 -1.16 -11.95
CA ARG A 15 5.96 -1.77 -12.20
C ARG A 15 6.10 -2.98 -11.27
N THR A 16 5.86 -4.19 -11.76
CA THR A 16 6.14 -5.40 -10.98
C THR A 16 7.63 -5.75 -11.11
N ARG A 17 8.27 -6.18 -10.01
CA ARG A 17 9.65 -6.72 -10.04
C ARG A 17 9.72 -8.11 -10.69
N GLN A 18 8.59 -8.81 -10.78
CA GLN A 18 8.46 -10.13 -11.39
C GLN A 18 7.43 -10.06 -12.52
N GLY A 19 7.87 -10.39 -13.73
CA GLY A 19 7.10 -10.31 -14.96
C GLY A 19 7.92 -9.64 -16.06
N ALA A 20 7.84 -10.16 -17.29
CA ALA A 20 8.34 -9.46 -18.47
C ALA A 20 7.51 -8.18 -18.62
N GLY A 21 7.95 -7.10 -17.96
CA GLY A 21 7.29 -5.81 -18.02
C GLY A 21 7.13 -5.37 -19.47
N VAL A 22 6.12 -4.53 -19.72
CA VAL A 22 5.94 -3.94 -21.05
C VAL A 22 7.27 -3.26 -21.46
N PRO A 23 7.84 -3.58 -22.64
CA PRO A 23 9.06 -2.94 -23.11
C PRO A 23 8.91 -1.42 -23.06
N ALA A 24 9.95 -0.71 -22.62
CA ALA A 24 9.89 0.73 -22.41
C ALA A 24 9.42 1.50 -23.66
N ALA A 25 9.75 1.02 -24.87
CA ALA A 25 9.26 1.56 -26.13
C ALA A 25 7.73 1.44 -26.26
N ALA A 26 7.16 0.27 -26.03
CA ALA A 26 5.72 0.02 -26.10
C ALA A 26 4.93 0.74 -24.99
N ALA A 27 5.56 1.03 -23.85
CA ALA A 27 4.97 1.87 -22.80
C ALA A 27 4.94 3.36 -23.21
N ARG A 28 5.98 3.84 -23.88
CA ARG A 28 6.08 5.21 -24.40
C ARG A 28 5.11 5.46 -25.55
N GLU A 29 4.97 4.49 -26.45
CA GLU A 29 4.02 4.55 -27.56
C GLU A 29 2.58 4.67 -27.04
N ARG A 30 2.16 3.76 -26.16
CA ARG A 30 0.84 3.84 -25.49
C ARG A 30 0.62 5.13 -24.72
N ALA A 31 1.65 5.66 -24.07
CA ALA A 31 1.55 6.94 -23.38
C ALA A 31 1.32 8.07 -24.39
N ALA A 32 2.05 8.08 -25.52
CA ALA A 32 1.88 9.10 -26.56
C ALA A 32 0.48 9.05 -27.20
N GLU A 33 -0.04 7.86 -27.49
CA GLU A 33 -1.41 7.66 -28.02
C GLU A 33 -2.48 8.22 -27.08
N ARG A 34 -2.27 8.09 -25.77
CA ARG A 34 -3.16 8.60 -24.72
C ARG A 34 -2.96 10.09 -24.43
N GLY A 35 -2.12 10.78 -25.21
CA GLY A 35 -1.79 12.18 -24.98
C GLY A 35 -1.04 12.38 -23.68
N TRP A 36 -0.18 11.44 -23.26
CA TRP A 36 0.67 11.59 -22.09
C TRP A 36 2.10 11.95 -22.48
N VAL A 37 2.76 12.73 -21.64
CA VAL A 37 4.13 13.19 -21.80
C VAL A 37 4.97 12.82 -20.58
N LEU A 38 6.20 12.36 -20.84
CA LEU A 38 7.15 12.04 -19.78
C LEU A 38 7.86 13.31 -19.33
N ARG A 39 7.68 13.71 -18.08
CA ARG A 39 8.38 14.84 -17.43
C ARG A 39 9.01 14.36 -16.14
N SER A 40 10.30 14.61 -15.95
CA SER A 40 11.04 14.22 -14.73
C SER A 40 10.84 12.74 -14.32
N GLY A 41 10.80 11.85 -15.31
CA GLY A 41 10.60 10.41 -15.09
C GLY A 41 9.15 9.96 -14.83
N LYS A 42 8.16 10.86 -14.91
CA LYS A 42 6.74 10.59 -14.62
C LYS A 42 5.87 10.93 -15.83
N TYR A 43 4.81 10.17 -16.06
CA TYR A 43 3.86 10.47 -17.13
C TYR A 43 2.77 11.44 -16.65
N HIS A 44 2.51 12.46 -17.44
CA HIS A 44 1.50 13.50 -17.20
C HIS A 44 0.62 13.66 -18.43
N ALA A 45 -0.63 14.10 -18.27
CA ALA A 45 -1.47 14.49 -19.41
C ALA A 45 -0.86 15.68 -20.18
N ARG A 46 -0.98 15.66 -21.50
CA ARG A 46 -0.45 16.67 -22.45
C ARG A 46 -1.26 17.98 -22.40
N ASP A 47 -2.57 17.90 -22.17
CA ASP A 47 -3.51 19.01 -22.41
C ASP A 47 -3.84 19.86 -21.18
N GLY A 48 -2.88 20.09 -20.30
CA GLY A 48 -2.96 21.17 -19.30
C GLY A 48 -3.93 20.97 -18.13
N VAL A 49 -4.68 19.87 -18.07
CA VAL A 49 -5.46 19.49 -16.88
C VAL A 49 -4.60 18.60 -15.98
N ALA A 50 -4.14 19.17 -14.87
CA ALA A 50 -3.40 18.45 -13.83
C ALA A 50 -4.23 18.36 -12.55
N LEU A 51 -4.28 17.17 -11.95
CA LEU A 51 -4.74 17.04 -10.57
C LEU A 51 -3.69 17.70 -9.67
N THR A 52 -4.13 18.65 -8.84
CA THR A 52 -3.29 19.34 -7.88
C THR A 52 -3.86 19.23 -6.48
N TYR A 53 -2.99 19.28 -5.48
CA TYR A 53 -3.39 19.28 -4.08
C TYR A 53 -2.42 20.13 -3.25
N MET A 54 -2.84 20.53 -2.06
CA MET A 54 -1.99 21.24 -1.12
C MET A 54 -1.16 20.24 -0.31
N THR A 55 0.16 20.46 -0.24
CA THR A 55 1.08 19.64 0.55
C THR A 55 1.97 20.55 1.39
N ALA A 56 2.35 20.10 2.59
CA ALA A 56 3.39 20.76 3.36
C ALA A 56 4.77 20.27 2.88
N ARG A 57 5.68 21.19 2.57
CA ARG A 57 7.11 20.86 2.36
C ARG A 57 7.96 21.53 3.43
N GLY A 58 8.86 20.76 4.03
CA GLY A 58 9.83 21.27 5.01
C GLY A 58 9.14 21.94 6.20
N GLN A 59 9.56 23.18 6.50
CA GLN A 59 9.15 23.97 7.68
C GLN A 59 7.70 24.53 7.59
N GLY A 60 6.73 23.71 7.19
CA GLY A 60 5.30 24.01 7.35
C GLY A 60 4.66 24.92 6.31
N ALA A 61 5.36 25.30 5.24
CA ALA A 61 4.72 26.04 4.15
C ALA A 61 3.82 25.11 3.31
N TRP A 62 2.54 25.47 3.21
CA TRP A 62 1.59 24.83 2.30
C TRP A 62 1.86 25.28 0.87
N ILE A 63 2.17 24.33 -0.01
CA ILE A 63 2.37 24.58 -1.43
C ILE A 63 1.39 23.75 -2.26
N ARG A 64 1.04 24.26 -3.44
CA ARG A 64 0.28 23.49 -4.42
C ARG A 64 1.25 22.61 -5.22
N GLU A 65 0.99 21.32 -5.27
CA GLU A 65 1.79 20.35 -6.03
C GLU A 65 0.90 19.61 -7.04
N GLU A 66 1.42 19.39 -8.25
CA GLU A 66 0.82 18.48 -9.23
C GLU A 66 1.04 17.02 -8.83
N THR A 67 0.01 16.19 -9.00
CA THR A 67 0.12 14.74 -8.83
C THR A 67 0.03 14.02 -10.18
N TYR A 68 0.26 12.72 -10.16
CA TYR A 68 0.25 11.85 -11.33
C TYR A 68 -0.28 10.46 -10.95
N GLY A 69 -0.76 9.70 -11.93
CA GLY A 69 -1.46 8.43 -11.68
C GLY A 69 -0.68 7.42 -10.84
N GLY A 70 0.65 7.36 -11.01
CA GLY A 70 1.50 6.46 -10.20
C GLY A 70 1.46 6.78 -8.70
N LYS A 71 1.51 8.08 -8.33
CA LYS A 71 1.43 8.51 -6.92
C LYS A 71 0.06 8.23 -6.31
N LEU A 72 -1.00 8.37 -7.11
CA LEU A 72 -2.36 8.05 -6.65
C LEU A 72 -2.53 6.55 -6.41
N ALA A 73 -2.08 5.71 -7.34
CA ALA A 73 -2.16 4.25 -7.19
C ALA A 73 -1.32 3.76 -6.00
N GLU A 74 -0.11 4.30 -5.82
CA GLU A 74 0.75 4.02 -4.67
C GLU A 74 0.06 4.39 -3.35
N ASN A 75 -0.48 5.61 -3.24
CA ASN A 75 -1.14 6.08 -2.02
C ASN A 75 -2.37 5.25 -1.66
N VAL A 76 -3.22 4.92 -2.64
CA VAL A 76 -4.41 4.08 -2.39
C VAL A 76 -3.99 2.68 -1.93
N THR A 77 -2.98 2.09 -2.58
CA THR A 77 -2.49 0.74 -2.21
C THR A 77 -1.94 0.73 -0.78
N GLN A 78 -1.12 1.72 -0.42
CA GLN A 78 -0.57 1.82 0.94
C GLN A 78 -1.65 2.11 1.98
N ALA A 79 -2.65 2.94 1.66
CA ALA A 79 -3.78 3.22 2.55
C ALA A 79 -4.57 1.94 2.85
N VAL A 80 -4.93 1.17 1.82
CA VAL A 80 -5.64 -0.11 1.99
C VAL A 80 -4.80 -1.11 2.79
N ALA A 81 -3.50 -1.22 2.50
CA ALA A 81 -2.61 -2.10 3.28
C ALA A 81 -2.55 -1.69 4.76
N ARG A 82 -2.55 -0.38 5.04
CA ARG A 82 -2.57 0.15 6.41
C ARG A 82 -3.90 -0.13 7.10
N ASP A 83 -5.03 -0.01 6.42
CA ASP A 83 -6.35 -0.30 6.97
C ASP A 83 -6.47 -1.78 7.37
N VAL A 84 -5.97 -2.69 6.54
CA VAL A 84 -5.89 -4.13 6.84
C VAL A 84 -5.03 -4.40 8.09
N LEU A 85 -3.84 -3.79 8.16
CA LEU A 85 -2.96 -3.97 9.33
C LEU A 85 -3.54 -3.35 10.60
N ALA A 86 -4.20 -2.20 10.50
CA ALA A 86 -4.81 -1.52 11.64
C ALA A 86 -5.97 -2.33 12.24
N ASP A 87 -6.76 -2.97 11.39
CA ASP A 87 -7.83 -3.87 11.79
C ASP A 87 -7.28 -5.13 12.52
N ALA A 88 -6.19 -5.72 12.01
CA ALA A 88 -5.46 -6.79 12.70
C ALA A 88 -4.85 -6.34 14.04
N LEU A 89 -4.34 -5.11 14.10
CA LEU A 89 -3.79 -4.51 15.32
C LEU A 89 -4.83 -4.39 16.43
N LEU A 90 -6.03 -3.90 16.10
CA LEU A 90 -7.11 -3.77 17.08
C LEU A 90 -7.54 -5.14 17.62
N ARG A 91 -7.59 -6.17 16.77
CA ARG A 91 -7.84 -7.55 17.22
C ARG A 91 -6.73 -8.07 18.13
N ALA A 92 -5.47 -7.81 17.78
CA ALA A 92 -4.31 -8.30 18.52
C ALA A 92 -4.28 -7.66 19.90
N ASP A 93 -4.48 -6.34 19.99
CA ASP A 93 -4.49 -5.58 21.24
C ASP A 93 -5.67 -5.94 22.16
N ALA A 94 -6.81 -6.32 21.57
CA ALA A 94 -7.96 -6.82 22.33
C ALA A 94 -7.81 -8.28 22.82
N SER A 95 -6.82 -9.02 22.29
CA SER A 95 -6.57 -10.40 22.69
C SER A 95 -5.94 -10.47 24.08
N ARG A 96 -6.40 -11.42 24.91
CA ARG A 96 -5.76 -11.67 26.21
C ARG A 96 -4.48 -12.51 26.12
N ALA A 97 -4.27 -13.20 24.99
CA ALA A 97 -3.08 -14.01 24.74
C ALA A 97 -1.87 -13.14 24.37
N PHE A 98 -2.10 -12.09 23.59
CA PHE A 98 -1.05 -11.19 23.11
C PHE A 98 -1.13 -9.89 23.91
N HIS A 99 -0.36 -9.83 24.99
CA HIS A 99 -0.55 -8.92 26.11
C HIS A 99 -0.54 -7.44 25.70
N ARG A 100 0.22 -7.11 24.65
CA ARG A 100 0.34 -5.74 24.14
C ARG A 100 0.97 -5.69 22.75
N VAL A 101 0.41 -4.90 21.85
CA VAL A 101 1.10 -4.49 20.62
C VAL A 101 2.18 -3.48 20.99
N VAL A 102 3.45 -3.79 20.73
CA VAL A 102 4.60 -2.96 21.13
C VAL A 102 5.16 -2.13 19.97
N LEU A 103 5.02 -2.60 18.72
CA LEU A 103 5.58 -1.96 17.55
C LEU A 103 4.86 -2.40 16.27
N THR A 104 4.81 -1.49 15.30
CA THR A 104 4.52 -1.84 13.89
C THR A 104 5.64 -1.31 13.01
N VAL A 105 6.17 -2.13 12.10
CA VAL A 105 7.18 -1.72 11.11
C VAL A 105 6.69 -2.12 9.73
N HIS A 106 6.34 -1.14 8.89
CA HIS A 106 5.72 -1.42 7.58
C HIS A 106 4.46 -2.31 7.73
N ASP A 107 4.54 -3.55 7.27
CA ASP A 107 3.53 -4.61 7.32
C ASP A 107 3.71 -5.57 8.52
N GLU A 108 4.72 -5.35 9.36
CA GLU A 108 5.00 -6.16 10.55
C GLU A 108 4.21 -5.66 11.77
N LEU A 109 3.62 -6.60 12.50
CA LEU A 109 2.96 -6.39 13.78
C LEU A 109 3.74 -7.16 14.86
N VAL A 110 4.18 -6.45 15.91
CA VAL A 110 4.97 -7.02 16.99
C VAL A 110 4.22 -6.92 18.30
N CYS A 111 4.03 -8.05 18.97
CA CYS A 111 3.42 -8.13 20.30
C CYS A 111 4.38 -8.70 21.34
N GLU A 112 4.17 -8.31 22.59
CA GLU A 112 4.71 -9.02 23.75
C GLU A 112 3.74 -10.14 24.16
N ALA A 113 4.28 -11.32 24.41
CA ALA A 113 3.51 -12.52 24.74
C ALA A 113 4.34 -13.45 25.65
N ASP A 114 3.66 -14.33 26.38
CA ASP A 114 4.34 -15.41 27.11
C ASP A 114 5.01 -16.36 26.09
N PRO A 115 6.24 -16.85 26.32
CA PRO A 115 6.90 -17.80 25.41
C PRO A 115 6.12 -19.09 25.12
N ALA A 116 5.14 -19.44 25.95
CA ALA A 116 4.24 -20.58 25.75
C ALA A 116 3.04 -20.30 24.84
N GLU A 117 2.81 -19.05 24.44
CA GLU A 117 1.73 -18.69 23.53
C GLU A 117 1.95 -19.29 22.13
N ASP A 118 0.83 -19.66 21.49
CA ASP A 118 0.85 -20.30 20.19
C ASP A 118 1.08 -19.28 19.06
N LEU A 119 2.21 -19.45 18.37
CA LEU A 119 2.59 -18.62 17.23
C LEU A 119 1.60 -18.74 16.06
N ASP A 120 1.01 -19.92 15.85
CA ASP A 120 0.01 -20.11 14.79
C ASP A 120 -1.32 -19.42 15.15
N ALA A 121 -1.68 -19.37 16.42
CA ALA A 121 -2.83 -18.59 16.88
C ALA A 121 -2.63 -17.09 16.61
N PHE A 122 -1.43 -16.57 16.85
CA PHE A 122 -1.09 -15.18 16.50
C PHE A 122 -1.20 -14.93 15.00
N ARG A 123 -0.60 -15.81 14.18
CA ARG A 123 -0.68 -15.74 12.72
C ARG A 123 -2.13 -15.71 12.25
N ASN A 124 -2.97 -16.62 12.76
CA ASN A 124 -4.38 -16.73 12.39
C ASN A 124 -5.18 -15.47 12.74
N LEU A 125 -4.85 -14.83 13.88
CA LEU A 125 -5.44 -13.55 14.26
C LEU A 125 -5.07 -12.43 13.28
N VAL A 126 -3.81 -12.39 12.85
CA VAL A 126 -3.30 -11.34 11.95
C VAL A 126 -3.86 -11.49 10.53
N VAL A 127 -3.98 -12.73 10.02
CA VAL A 127 -4.48 -12.97 8.65
C VAL A 127 -6.01 -12.98 8.53
N GLN A 128 -6.73 -12.73 9.64
CA GLN A 128 -8.18 -12.63 9.60
C GLN A 128 -8.60 -11.47 8.70
N GLN A 129 -9.54 -11.75 7.80
CA GLN A 129 -10.05 -10.78 6.85
C GLN A 129 -10.92 -9.71 7.53
N PRO A 130 -10.80 -8.44 7.12
CA PRO A 130 -11.68 -7.39 7.59
C PRO A 130 -13.11 -7.60 7.06
N GLU A 131 -14.12 -7.15 7.82
CA GLU A 131 -15.53 -7.29 7.46
C GLU A 131 -15.87 -6.66 6.09
N TRP A 132 -15.20 -5.56 5.74
CA TRP A 132 -15.41 -4.86 4.47
C TRP A 132 -14.74 -5.54 3.26
N ALA A 133 -13.85 -6.51 3.46
CA ALA A 133 -13.22 -7.30 2.39
C ALA A 133 -13.06 -8.77 2.78
N PRO A 134 -14.16 -9.54 2.85
CA PRO A 134 -14.16 -10.93 3.27
C PRO A 134 -13.43 -11.87 2.30
N ASP A 135 -13.21 -11.47 1.06
CA ASP A 135 -12.54 -12.28 0.04
C ASP A 135 -11.09 -11.85 -0.22
N LEU A 136 -10.56 -10.87 0.53
CA LEU A 136 -9.19 -10.41 0.35
C LEU A 136 -8.21 -11.51 0.80
N PRO A 137 -7.30 -11.99 -0.08
CA PRO A 137 -6.32 -12.97 0.33
C PRO A 137 -5.25 -12.30 1.20
N ILE A 138 -5.19 -12.69 2.47
CA ILE A 138 -4.18 -12.22 3.42
C ILE A 138 -3.33 -13.42 3.85
N SER A 139 -2.02 -13.23 3.87
CA SER A 139 -1.06 -14.21 4.36
C SER A 139 0.01 -13.48 5.15
N ALA A 140 0.49 -14.12 6.22
CA ALA A 140 1.56 -13.62 7.06
C ALA A 140 2.54 -14.77 7.39
N GLU A 141 3.81 -14.39 7.53
CA GLU A 141 4.83 -15.19 8.19
C GLU A 141 4.87 -14.79 9.66
N ALA A 142 5.12 -15.74 10.55
CA ALA A 142 5.16 -15.51 11.98
C ALA A 142 6.47 -16.06 12.56
N TRP A 143 7.03 -15.32 13.52
CA TRP A 143 8.26 -15.69 14.22
C TRP A 143 8.17 -15.23 15.67
N GLN A 144 8.83 -15.98 16.56
CA GLN A 144 8.96 -15.62 17.98
C GLN A 144 10.42 -15.64 18.42
N GLY A 145 10.77 -14.75 19.35
CA GLY A 145 12.06 -14.76 20.01
C GLY A 145 12.19 -13.70 21.09
N PRO A 146 13.28 -13.72 21.88
CA PRO A 146 13.45 -12.88 23.05
C PRO A 146 13.72 -11.40 22.72
N ARG A 147 13.96 -11.07 21.45
CA ARG A 147 14.21 -9.69 20.98
C ARG A 147 13.83 -9.55 19.52
N TYR A 148 13.47 -8.33 19.12
CA TYR A 148 13.29 -7.99 17.72
C TYR A 148 14.62 -8.14 16.96
N GLY A 149 14.57 -8.79 15.80
CA GLY A 149 15.73 -9.03 14.96
C GLY A 149 15.32 -9.68 13.65
N LYS A 150 16.18 -9.51 12.63
CA LYS A 150 16.04 -10.25 11.39
C LYS A 150 16.42 -11.71 11.62
N VAL A 151 15.53 -12.61 11.24
CA VAL A 151 15.73 -14.05 11.21
C VAL A 151 16.32 -14.45 9.87
#